data_AF-U6E037-F1
#
_entry.id   AF-U6E037-F1
#
_cell.length_a   1.000
_cell.length_b   1.000
_cell.length_c   1.000
_cell.angle_alpha   90.00
_cell.angle_beta   90.00
_cell.angle_gamma   90.00
#
_symmetry.space_group_name_H-M   'P 1'
#
loop_
_entity.id
_entity.type
_entity.pdbx_description
1 polymer ?
#
loop_
_entity_poly.entity_id
_entity_poly.type
_entity_poly.pdbx_seq_one_letter_code
_entity_poly.pdbx_strand_id
1 'polypeptide(L)'
;LDALVAREKGARRETKVLGALLFVKGAVWKALFGKEADKLEQANDDARTFYIIEREPLINTYISVPKENSTLNCASFTAGIVEAVLTHSGFPAKVTAHWHKGTTLMIKFEEAVIARDRALEGR
;
A
#
# COMPACT_ATOMS: atom_id res chain seq x y z
N LEU A 1 -2.75 -2.24 12.87
CA LEU A 1 -3.97 -2.25 12.03
C LEU A 1 -5.17 -1.74 12.81
N ASP A 2 -5.60 -2.44 13.87
CA ASP A 2 -6.86 -2.18 14.56
C ASP A 2 -6.98 -0.77 15.15
N ALA A 3 -5.89 -0.23 15.73
CA ALA A 3 -5.87 1.13 16.25
C ALA A 3 -6.19 2.19 15.18
N LEU A 4 -5.66 2.03 13.96
CA LEU A 4 -5.94 2.94 12.85
C LEU A 4 -7.38 2.80 12.35
N VAL A 5 -7.90 1.57 12.27
CA VAL A 5 -9.28 1.32 11.85
C VAL A 5 -10.28 1.87 12.87
N ALA A 6 -10.01 1.71 14.16
CA ALA A 6 -10.83 2.26 15.23
C ALA A 6 -10.85 3.80 15.17
N ARG A 7 -9.68 4.43 15.03
CA ARG A 7 -9.53 5.89 15.03
C ARG A 7 -10.08 6.57 13.78
N GLU A 8 -9.73 6.04 12.60
CA GLU A 8 -10.01 6.71 11.32
C GLU A 8 -11.32 6.26 10.67
N LYS A 9 -11.84 5.08 11.06
CA LYS A 9 -13.00 4.46 10.41
C LYS A 9 -14.10 4.02 11.37
N GLY A 10 -14.01 4.37 12.66
CA GLY A 10 -15.01 3.96 13.64
C GLY A 10 -15.18 2.44 13.73
N ALA A 11 -14.06 1.69 13.63
CA ALA A 11 -14.02 0.23 13.60
C ALA A 11 -14.65 -0.43 12.35
N ARG A 12 -15.01 0.33 11.31
CA ARG A 12 -15.53 -0.23 10.05
C ARG A 12 -14.40 -0.89 9.24
N ARG A 13 -14.57 -2.18 8.92
CA ARG A 13 -13.66 -2.94 8.07
C ARG A 13 -13.99 -2.78 6.59
N GLU A 14 -12.94 -2.74 5.77
CA GLU A 14 -13.08 -2.74 4.32
C GLU A 14 -13.38 -4.13 3.78
N THR A 15 -14.28 -4.21 2.81
CA THR A 15 -14.66 -5.46 2.13
C THR A 15 -14.28 -5.45 0.65
N LYS A 16 -13.96 -4.28 0.10
CA LYS A 16 -13.59 -4.06 -1.30
C LYS A 16 -12.11 -3.77 -1.46
N VAL A 17 -11.50 -4.27 -2.53
CA VAL A 17 -10.07 -4.08 -2.83
C VAL A 17 -9.73 -2.59 -2.92
N LEU A 18 -10.52 -1.82 -3.66
CA LEU A 18 -10.31 -0.37 -3.78
C LEU A 18 -10.37 0.34 -2.42
N GLY A 19 -11.31 -0.03 -1.56
CA GLY A 19 -11.44 0.54 -0.20
C GLY A 19 -10.22 0.24 0.68
N ALA A 20 -9.69 -0.99 0.60
CA ALA A 20 -8.46 -1.38 1.29
C ALA A 20 -7.23 -0.61 0.75
N LEU A 21 -7.11 -0.45 -0.57
CA LEU A 21 -6.02 0.32 -1.18
C LEU A 21 -6.08 1.80 -0.82
N LEU A 22 -7.27 2.40 -0.79
CA LEU A 22 -7.47 3.78 -0.35
C LEU A 22 -7.16 3.96 1.14
N PHE A 23 -7.45 2.96 1.97
CA PHE A 23 -7.04 2.95 3.38
C PHE A 23 -5.51 2.99 3.52
N VAL A 24 -4.80 2.22 2.69
CA VAL A 24 -3.32 2.23 2.67
C VAL A 24 -2.80 3.60 2.20
N LYS A 25 -3.28 4.10 1.05
CA LYS A 25 -2.88 5.40 0.48
C LYS A 25 -3.11 6.56 1.45
N GLY A 26 -4.23 6.54 2.17
CA GLY A 26 -4.65 7.62 3.06
C GLY A 26 -4.18 7.42 4.49
N ALA A 27 -4.93 6.63 5.26
CA ALA A 27 -4.78 6.52 6.70
C ALA A 27 -3.44 5.90 7.13
N VAL A 28 -3.03 4.80 6.48
CA VAL A 28 -1.75 4.14 6.82
C VAL A 28 -0.59 5.05 6.45
N TRP A 29 -0.63 5.65 5.25
CA TRP A 29 0.42 6.56 4.80
C TRP A 29 0.56 7.80 5.68
N LYS A 30 -0.55 8.46 6.04
CA LYS A 30 -0.55 9.60 6.98
C LYS A 30 0.02 9.21 8.34
N ALA A 31 -0.30 8.01 8.83
CA ALA A 31 0.23 7.54 10.11
C ALA A 31 1.75 7.28 10.09
N LEU A 32 2.31 6.89 8.94
CA LEU A 32 3.74 6.62 8.80
C LEU A 32 4.55 7.88 8.43
N PHE A 33 4.01 8.73 7.55
CA PHE A 33 4.76 9.79 6.88
C PHE A 33 4.14 11.19 7.01
N GLY A 34 3.00 11.32 7.71
CA GLY A 34 2.32 12.62 7.89
C GLY A 34 1.61 13.15 6.64
N LYS A 35 1.61 12.41 5.52
CA LYS A 35 0.94 12.76 4.26
C LYS A 35 0.30 11.55 3.59
N GLU A 36 -0.58 11.78 2.62
CA GLU A 36 -1.07 10.71 1.74
C GLU A 36 -0.02 10.30 0.73
N ALA A 37 -0.12 9.05 0.25
CA ALA A 37 0.73 8.63 -0.88
C ALA A 37 0.43 9.48 -2.11
N ASP A 38 1.41 9.78 -2.95
CA ASP A 38 1.18 10.65 -4.11
C ASP A 38 0.19 10.03 -5.09
N LYS A 39 0.34 8.72 -5.40
CA LYS A 39 -0.52 8.04 -6.36
C LYS A 39 -0.89 6.61 -5.96
N LEU A 40 -2.03 6.19 -6.49
CA LEU A 40 -2.48 4.80 -6.55
C LEU A 40 -2.84 4.50 -8.01
N GLU A 41 -2.17 3.55 -8.63
CA GLU A 41 -2.37 3.14 -10.03
C GLU A 41 -2.66 1.63 -10.07
N GLN A 42 -3.42 1.15 -11.06
CA GLN A 42 -3.58 -0.28 -11.35
C GLN A 42 -2.70 -0.64 -12.57
N ALA A 43 -2.15 -1.86 -12.61
CA ALA A 43 -1.48 -2.34 -13.80
C ALA A 43 -2.47 -2.49 -14.97
N ASN A 44 -2.02 -2.13 -16.17
CA ASN A 44 -2.87 -2.15 -17.37
C ASN A 44 -3.19 -3.58 -17.84
N ASP A 45 -2.30 -4.52 -17.57
CA ASP A 45 -2.28 -5.89 -18.08
C ASP A 45 -2.56 -6.96 -17.01
N ASP A 46 -2.55 -6.59 -15.72
CA ASP A 46 -2.82 -7.50 -14.61
C ASP A 46 -3.77 -6.85 -13.59
N ALA A 47 -5.03 -7.26 -13.60
CA ALA A 47 -6.06 -6.74 -12.69
C ALA A 47 -5.73 -6.98 -11.21
N ARG A 48 -4.81 -7.89 -10.88
CA ARG A 48 -4.37 -8.19 -9.50
C ARG A 48 -3.25 -7.28 -9.00
N THR A 49 -2.64 -6.50 -9.90
CA THR A 49 -1.44 -5.73 -9.59
C THR A 49 -1.78 -4.25 -9.50
N PHE A 50 -1.39 -3.64 -8.38
CA PHE A 50 -1.58 -2.23 -8.07
C PHE A 50 -0.27 -1.61 -7.62
N TYR A 51 -0.16 -0.29 -7.76
CA TYR A 51 1.03 0.48 -7.44
C TYR A 51 0.70 1.64 -6.51
N ILE A 52 1.39 1.74 -5.39
CA ILE A 52 1.47 2.97 -4.60
C ILE A 52 2.78 3.65 -4.93
N ILE A 53 2.72 4.90 -5.40
CA ILE A 53 3.88 5.63 -5.90
C ILE A 53 4.11 6.87 -5.03
N GLU A 54 5.38 7.06 -4.69
CA GLU A 54 5.91 8.20 -3.96
C GLU A 54 7.04 8.83 -4.76
N ARG A 55 6.87 10.09 -5.14
CA ARG A 55 7.87 10.79 -5.96
C ARG A 55 9.12 11.11 -5.14
N GLU A 56 8.92 11.45 -3.87
CA GLU A 56 10.01 11.73 -2.94
C GLU A 56 10.32 10.50 -2.08
N PRO A 57 11.59 10.21 -1.78
CA PRO A 57 11.96 9.04 -0.98
C PRO A 57 11.35 9.12 0.42
N LEU A 58 10.53 8.12 0.75
CA LEU A 58 9.76 7.97 2.01
C LEU A 58 10.55 8.14 3.31
N ILE A 59 11.85 7.89 3.27
CA ILE A 59 12.72 7.85 4.45
C ILE A 59 13.60 9.10 4.60
N ASN A 60 13.60 10.02 3.62
CA ASN A 60 14.35 11.27 3.70
C ASN A 60 13.90 12.16 4.87
N THR A 61 12.73 11.89 5.44
CA THR A 61 12.24 12.55 6.66
C THR A 61 13.00 12.11 7.92
N TYR A 62 13.56 10.89 7.96
CA TYR A 62 14.05 10.29 9.21
C TYR A 62 15.50 9.78 9.15
N ILE A 63 16.11 9.67 7.97
CA ILE A 63 17.54 9.32 7.85
C ILE A 63 18.24 10.22 6.82
N SER A 64 19.49 10.57 7.09
CA SER A 64 20.40 11.16 6.11
C SER A 64 21.05 10.04 5.30
N VAL A 65 20.55 9.75 4.10
CA VAL A 65 21.26 8.86 3.17
C VAL A 65 22.25 9.70 2.36
N PRO A 66 23.57 9.43 2.41
CA PRO A 66 24.52 10.04 1.49
C PRO A 66 24.04 9.79 0.05
N LYS A 67 24.04 10.82 -0.81
CA LYS A 67 23.50 10.75 -2.19
C LYS A 67 24.05 9.57 -2.99
N GLU A 68 25.25 9.11 -2.63
CA GLU A 68 26.00 8.01 -3.24
C GLU A 68 25.45 6.61 -2.89
N ASN A 69 24.66 6.47 -1.82
CA ASN A 69 24.11 5.21 -1.31
C ASN A 69 22.57 5.15 -1.34
N SER A 70 21.92 5.87 -2.26
CA SER A 70 20.45 5.96 -2.34
C SER A 70 19.74 4.64 -2.70
N THR A 71 20.50 3.57 -2.96
CA THR A 71 20.01 2.21 -3.24
C THR A 71 19.52 1.45 -2.00
N LEU A 72 19.73 1.99 -0.78
CA LEU A 72 19.19 1.42 0.46
C LEU A 72 17.66 1.51 0.45
N ASN A 73 17.02 0.39 0.09
CA ASN A 73 15.58 0.23 -0.06
C ASN A 73 14.85 0.24 1.29
N CYS A 74 14.80 1.39 1.96
CA CYS A 74 13.98 1.59 3.16
C CYS A 74 12.49 1.39 2.87
N ALA A 75 12.10 1.47 1.59
CA ALA A 75 10.75 1.16 1.16
C ALA A 75 10.40 -0.33 1.29
N SER A 76 11.38 -1.24 1.42
CA SER A 76 11.11 -2.64 1.78
C SER A 76 10.50 -2.79 3.17
N PHE A 77 10.88 -1.94 4.14
CA PHE A 77 10.25 -1.93 5.46
C PHE A 77 8.78 -1.49 5.37
N THR A 78 8.51 -0.41 4.63
CA THR A 78 7.14 0.04 4.34
C THR A 78 6.33 -1.03 3.59
N ALA A 79 6.95 -1.72 2.62
CA ALA A 79 6.31 -2.83 1.90
C ALA A 79 5.84 -3.92 2.86
N GLY A 80 6.66 -4.30 3.84
CA GLY A 80 6.30 -5.27 4.87
C GLY A 80 5.11 -4.82 5.73
N ILE A 81 5.08 -3.54 6.14
CA ILE A 81 3.94 -2.97 6.88
C ILE A 81 2.66 -3.05 6.04
N VAL A 82 2.73 -2.64 4.76
CA VAL A 82 1.59 -2.66 3.84
C VAL A 82 1.11 -4.10 3.59
N GLU A 83 2.03 -5.04 3.38
CA GLU A 83 1.73 -6.47 3.20
C GLU A 83 0.97 -7.02 4.42
N ALA A 84 1.44 -6.72 5.63
CA ALA A 84 0.78 -7.12 6.86
C ALA A 84 -0.61 -6.48 7.01
N VAL A 85 -0.73 -5.17 6.74
CA VAL A 85 -2.02 -4.46 6.81
C VAL A 85 -3.05 -5.09 5.89
N LEU A 86 -2.69 -5.36 4.63
CA LEU A 86 -3.60 -5.95 3.65
C LEU A 86 -3.97 -7.38 4.02
N THR A 87 -2.98 -8.20 4.38
CA THR A 87 -3.17 -9.61 4.75
C THR A 87 -4.09 -9.74 5.97
N HIS A 88 -3.83 -9.00 7.06
CA HIS A 88 -4.65 -9.04 8.26
C HIS A 88 -6.03 -8.36 8.08
N SER A 89 -6.20 -7.56 7.04
CA SER A 89 -7.52 -7.01 6.63
C SER A 89 -8.31 -7.99 5.76
N GLY A 90 -7.79 -9.18 5.46
CA GLY A 90 -8.46 -10.18 4.63
C GLY A 90 -8.21 -10.01 3.12
N PHE A 91 -7.16 -9.28 2.74
CA PHE A 91 -6.71 -9.09 1.35
C PHE A 91 -5.26 -9.57 1.20
N PRO A 92 -5.01 -10.90 1.30
CA PRO A 92 -3.66 -11.44 1.13
C PRO A 92 -3.04 -11.01 -0.20
N ALA A 93 -1.81 -10.51 -0.12
CA ALA A 93 -1.07 -9.95 -1.23
C ALA A 93 0.43 -10.11 -1.02
N LYS A 94 1.20 -10.08 -2.10
CA LYS A 94 2.65 -9.87 -2.06
C LYS A 94 2.96 -8.41 -2.33
N VAL A 95 3.75 -7.77 -1.46
CA VAL A 95 4.18 -6.38 -1.64
C VAL A 95 5.69 -6.33 -1.82
N THR A 96 6.14 -5.61 -2.84
CA THR A 96 7.57 -5.41 -3.14
C THR A 96 7.85 -3.96 -3.46
N ALA A 97 9.05 -3.49 -3.13
CA ALA A 97 9.47 -2.11 -3.33
C ALA A 97 10.44 -1.99 -4.50
N HIS A 98 10.20 -1.02 -5.37
CA HIS A 98 10.93 -0.79 -6.62
C HIS A 98 11.27 0.68 -6.79
N TRP A 99 12.35 0.95 -7.52
CA TRP A 99 12.69 2.31 -7.96
C TRP A 99 12.06 2.57 -9.34
N HIS A 100 10.87 3.16 -9.34
CA HIS A 100 10.11 3.48 -10.55
C HIS A 100 9.27 4.73 -10.29
N LYS A 101 9.43 5.79 -11.09
CA LYS A 101 8.77 7.10 -10.87
C LYS A 101 8.94 7.63 -9.43
N GLY A 102 10.09 7.36 -8.82
CA GLY A 102 10.35 7.52 -7.39
C GLY A 102 10.37 6.16 -6.68
N THR A 103 9.88 6.11 -5.44
CA THR A 103 9.65 4.87 -4.70
C THR A 103 8.29 4.30 -5.06
N THR A 104 8.23 3.08 -5.58
CA THR A 104 6.97 2.39 -5.91
C THR A 104 6.83 1.12 -5.08
N LEU A 105 5.70 0.96 -4.41
CA LEU A 105 5.27 -0.32 -3.85
C LEU A 105 4.35 -1.02 -4.85
N MET A 106 4.80 -2.15 -5.38
CA MET A 106 3.96 -3.05 -6.17
C MET A 106 3.23 -4.00 -5.23
N ILE A 107 1.91 -3.98 -5.30
CA ILE A 107 0.99 -4.83 -4.51
C ILE A 107 0.34 -5.80 -5.49
N LYS A 108 0.61 -7.10 -5.33
CA LYS A 108 0.00 -8.15 -6.14
C LYS A 108 -0.89 -9.02 -5.26
N PHE A 109 -2.21 -8.89 -5.42
CA PHE A 109 -3.17 -9.68 -4.67
C PHE A 109 -3.18 -11.14 -5.14
N GLU A 110 -3.55 -12.04 -4.23
CA GLU A 110 -3.88 -13.41 -4.60
C GLU A 110 -5.13 -13.45 -5.49
N GLU A 111 -5.20 -14.45 -6.37
CA GLU A 111 -6.33 -14.64 -7.30
C GLU A 111 -7.69 -14.67 -6.57
N ALA A 112 -7.74 -15.35 -5.44
CA ALA A 112 -8.95 -15.49 -4.63
C ALA A 112 -9.50 -14.14 -4.15
N VAL A 113 -8.64 -13.15 -3.92
CA VAL A 113 -9.05 -11.80 -3.48
C VAL A 113 -9.79 -11.09 -4.61
N ILE A 114 -9.24 -11.10 -5.83
CA ILE A 114 -9.88 -10.46 -6.98
C ILE A 114 -11.15 -11.20 -7.40
N ALA A 115 -11.15 -12.53 -7.35
CA ALA A 115 -12.35 -13.33 -7.59
C ALA A 115 -13.49 -12.98 -6.62
N ARG A 116 -13.17 -12.87 -5.32
CA ARG A 116 -14.13 -12.44 -4.29
C ARG A 116 -14.61 -11.00 -4.52
N ASP A 117 -13.72 -10.08 -4.84
CA ASP A 117 -14.05 -8.66 -5.04
C ASP A 117 -15.05 -8.47 -6.18
N ARG A 118 -14.81 -9.14 -7.32
CA ARG A 118 -15.72 -9.19 -8.49
C ARG A 118 -17.07 -9.81 -8.14
N ALA A 119 -17.10 -10.91 -7.40
CA ALA A 119 -18.36 -11.54 -6.97
C ALA A 119 -19.21 -10.60 -6.10
N LEU A 120 -18.57 -9.68 -5.36
CA LEU A 120 -19.24 -8.66 -4.57
C LEU A 120 -19.67 -7.43 -5.40
N GLU A 121 -19.23 -7.24 -6.64
CA GLU A 121 -19.65 -6.11 -7.50
C GLU A 121 -21.05 -6.31 -8.08
N GLY A 122 -21.52 -7.55 -8.21
CA GLY A 122 -22.88 -7.88 -8.63
C GLY A 122 -23.95 -7.71 -7.55
N ARG A 123 -23.67 -6.96 -6.47
CA ARG A 123 -24.57 -6.73 -5.33
C ARG A 123 -24.73 -5.25 -5.06
#